data_AF-A0A523S674-F1
#
_entry.id   AF-A0A523S674-F1
#
_cell.length_a   1.000
_cell.length_b   1.000
_cell.length_c   1.000
_cell.angle_alpha   90.00
_cell.angle_beta   90.00
_cell.angle_gamma   90.00
#
_symmetry.space_group_name_H-M   'P 1'
#
loop_
_entity.id
_entity.type
_entity.pdbx_description
1 polymer ?
#
loop_
_entity_poly.entity_id
_entity_poly.type
_entity_poly.pdbx_seq_one_letter_code
_entity_poly.pdbx_strand_id
1 'polypeptide(L)'
;MESLGDILRQSLTPKSTTEDTGTSSKDKPILEAEENECPLCKGRGWLRFDVPFGHPDFGRLAPCQCTEKEFEQGRLAKLEQYSNLGPLTRLTFDKLLPRGRSSDPQNQERFAHCLEVARHFAREPKEWLVLSGPSGCGKTHLAAAIANHCLQEGNQVFFMIVPDLLDHLRTTFSPNSDVAYDELFERVRNAPLLVLDDLGSQSSTPWAEEKLFQILNHRFNAELATVVTLRNLEELDARLAAKLQDPAIAQQCELEKPQLPLFQQVGGLSSQFLADKTFETFDTRGMNADEKGRESLQTAWRGARQFAETPENWLVFLGVHGCGKTHLAAAIANHQLRAGRPVFFAVVPDLLDHLRSTFSPESTVTYDSVFEAVKTSPLVILDDLGTERSTPWAQEKLYQILNYRYNALLATVVTVAGFLEGIEGRLSSRLQDPKLSNVIFIHAPDYRSQTRPPEDPRPPRQSRRPR
;
A
#
# COMPACT_ATOMS: atom_id res chain seq x y z
N MET A 1 23.85 20.42 30.38
CA MET A 1 24.08 19.37 29.37
C MET A 1 24.83 20.03 28.23
N GLU A 2 26.10 19.70 28.05
CA GLU A 2 26.87 20.19 26.90
C GLU A 2 26.26 19.64 25.62
N SER A 3 26.14 20.45 24.57
CA SER A 3 25.63 19.96 23.29
C SER A 3 26.64 18.99 22.69
N LEU A 4 26.19 17.95 22.00
CA LEU A 4 27.07 17.03 21.28
C LEU A 4 27.98 17.76 20.27
N GLY A 5 27.59 18.96 19.81
CA GLY A 5 28.46 19.84 19.02
C GLY A 5 29.68 20.37 19.79
N ASP A 6 29.57 20.58 21.10
CA ASP A 6 30.66 21.05 21.97
C ASP A 6 31.60 19.89 22.35
N ILE A 7 31.05 18.69 22.54
CA ILE A 7 31.82 17.45 22.76
C ILE A 7 32.62 17.07 21.50
N LEU A 8 32.05 17.26 20.31
CA LEU A 8 32.75 17.04 19.04
C LEU A 8 33.85 18.10 18.80
N ARG A 9 33.66 19.36 19.22
CA ARG A 9 34.72 20.38 19.18
C ARG A 9 35.88 20.10 20.14
N GLN A 10 35.61 19.52 21.31
CA GLN A 10 36.68 19.10 22.24
C GLN A 10 37.52 17.93 21.72
N SER A 11 37.02 17.16 20.75
CA SER A 11 37.79 16.05 20.13
C SER A 11 38.83 16.48 19.08
N LEU A 12 39.01 17.80 18.86
CA LEU A 12 40.04 18.37 17.97
C LEU A 12 41.46 18.40 18.59
N THR A 13 41.62 18.02 19.86
CA THR A 13 42.93 17.84 20.50
C THR A 13 43.28 16.36 20.65
N PRO A 14 44.33 15.84 20.00
CA PRO A 14 44.78 14.47 20.24
C PRO A 14 45.38 14.34 21.64
N LYS A 15 45.23 13.15 22.25
CA LYS A 15 45.91 12.79 23.49
C LYS A 15 47.42 12.98 23.31
N SER A 16 48.02 13.89 24.06
CA SER A 16 49.47 13.98 24.16
C SER A 16 50.00 12.68 24.77
N THR A 17 50.80 11.93 24.02
CA THR A 17 51.65 10.88 24.58
C THR A 17 52.76 11.55 25.37
N THR A 18 52.51 11.85 26.64
CA THR A 18 53.58 12.04 27.61
C THR A 18 54.05 10.65 28.02
N GLU A 19 55.12 10.17 27.39
CA GLU A 19 55.88 9.03 27.90
C GLU A 19 56.52 9.46 29.22
N ASP A 20 55.93 9.01 30.33
CA ASP A 20 56.58 9.03 31.63
C ASP A 20 57.74 8.02 31.60
N THR A 21 58.97 8.53 31.69
CA THR A 21 60.16 7.74 31.98
C THR A 21 60.03 7.11 33.37
N GLY A 22 59.58 5.85 33.41
CA GLY A 22 59.49 5.04 34.62
C GLY A 22 59.94 3.60 34.36
N THR A 23 61.13 3.27 34.82
CA THR A 23 61.74 1.92 34.86
C THR A 23 60.85 0.86 35.49
N SER A 24 60.64 -0.29 34.83
CA SER A 24 60.90 -1.65 35.35
C SER A 24 60.07 -2.75 34.65
N SER A 25 60.81 -3.65 33.97
CA SER A 25 60.59 -5.08 33.69
C SER A 25 59.18 -5.72 33.65
N LYS A 26 58.86 -6.34 32.51
CA LYS A 26 58.86 -7.81 32.32
C LYS A 26 58.49 -8.20 30.88
N ASP A 27 59.25 -9.15 30.35
CA ASP A 27 59.13 -9.75 29.03
C ASP A 27 57.71 -10.23 28.69
N LYS A 28 57.23 -9.83 27.51
CA LYS A 28 56.27 -10.58 26.68
C LYS A 28 56.76 -10.51 25.23
N PRO A 29 56.58 -11.58 24.44
CA PRO A 29 57.18 -11.68 23.13
C PRO A 29 56.61 -10.59 22.21
N ILE A 30 57.53 -9.84 21.61
CA ILE A 30 57.25 -8.87 20.55
C ILE A 30 56.79 -9.68 19.34
N LEU A 31 55.47 -9.70 19.12
CA LEU A 31 54.94 -9.94 17.79
C LEU A 31 55.26 -8.68 16.99
N GLU A 32 56.16 -8.82 16.03
CA GLU A 32 56.50 -7.81 15.03
C GLU A 32 55.21 -7.30 14.36
N ALA A 33 54.77 -6.12 14.78
CA ALA A 33 53.82 -5.31 14.04
C ALA A 33 54.63 -4.41 13.10
N GLU A 34 55.22 -4.99 12.06
CA GLU A 34 55.63 -4.20 10.90
C GLU A 34 54.39 -3.91 10.03
N GLU A 35 54.35 -2.68 9.53
CA GLU A 35 53.40 -2.10 8.56
C GLU A 35 52.08 -1.53 9.09
N ASN A 36 52.10 -0.21 9.38
CA ASN A 36 51.28 0.79 8.68
C ASN A 36 51.58 2.22 9.15
N GLU A 37 52.86 2.62 9.21
CA GLU A 37 53.18 4.04 9.43
C GLU A 37 52.86 4.82 8.14
N CYS A 38 51.94 5.79 8.25
CA CYS A 38 51.55 6.62 7.11
C CYS A 38 52.79 7.25 6.44
N PRO A 39 52.99 7.11 5.12
CA PRO A 39 54.21 7.57 4.44
C PRO A 39 54.41 9.09 4.48
N LEU A 40 53.35 9.85 4.75
CA LEU A 40 53.38 11.31 4.85
C LEU A 40 53.75 11.80 6.25
N CYS A 41 53.08 11.29 7.30
CA CYS A 41 53.28 11.77 8.67
C CYS A 41 54.09 10.83 9.56
N LYS A 42 54.42 9.62 9.10
CA LYS A 42 55.16 8.58 9.84
C LYS A 42 54.59 8.35 11.24
N GLY A 43 53.28 8.13 11.31
CA GLY A 43 52.55 7.89 12.56
C GLY A 43 52.28 9.15 13.42
N ARG A 44 52.75 10.34 13.03
CA ARG A 44 52.56 11.57 13.82
C ARG A 44 51.19 12.22 13.66
N GLY A 45 50.47 11.91 12.58
CA GLY A 45 49.13 12.45 12.29
C GLY A 45 49.06 13.92 11.86
N TRP A 46 50.16 14.67 11.91
CA TRP A 46 50.23 16.09 11.53
C TRP A 46 51.42 16.35 10.61
N LEU A 47 51.23 17.28 9.67
CA LEU A 47 52.22 17.75 8.71
C LEU A 47 52.54 19.21 9.01
N ARG A 48 53.81 19.59 8.83
CA ARG A 48 54.25 20.98 8.91
C ARG A 48 54.51 21.48 7.49
N PHE A 49 54.00 22.66 7.15
CA PHE A 49 54.30 23.26 5.84
C PHE A 49 55.76 23.70 5.78
N ASP A 50 56.49 23.18 4.79
CA ASP A 50 57.87 23.55 4.49
C ASP A 50 57.88 24.70 3.47
N VAL A 51 57.80 25.92 3.98
CA VAL A 51 57.76 27.17 3.19
C VAL A 51 58.85 28.14 3.67
N PRO A 52 59.28 29.12 2.88
CA PRO A 52 60.33 30.06 3.31
C PRO A 52 59.90 30.96 4.49
N PHE A 53 60.90 31.45 5.24
CA PHE A 53 60.71 32.41 6.31
C PHE A 53 60.04 33.70 5.77
N GLY A 54 58.87 34.05 6.31
CA GLY A 54 58.02 35.16 5.84
C GLY A 54 56.75 34.73 5.09
N HIS A 55 56.59 33.44 4.76
CA HIS A 55 55.36 32.91 4.18
C HIS A 55 54.26 32.76 5.27
N PRO A 56 52.97 33.06 5.00
CA PRO A 56 51.87 32.97 5.97
C PRO A 56 51.72 31.60 6.65
N ASP A 57 52.14 30.54 5.95
CA ASP A 57 52.03 29.16 6.40
C ASP A 57 53.31 28.61 7.05
N PHE A 58 54.35 29.44 7.22
CA PHE A 58 55.60 29.01 7.85
C PHE A 58 55.36 28.55 9.28
N GLY A 59 55.63 27.26 9.53
CA GLY A 59 55.44 26.65 10.86
C GLY A 59 54.00 26.26 11.19
N ARG A 60 53.04 26.43 10.28
CA ARG A 60 51.67 25.92 10.49
C ARG A 60 51.64 24.40 10.44
N LEU A 61 50.83 23.83 11.33
CA LEU A 61 50.51 22.40 11.37
C LEU A 61 49.18 22.17 10.66
N ALA A 62 49.13 21.21 9.74
CA ALA A 62 47.92 20.70 9.13
C ALA A 62 47.75 19.22 9.49
N PRO A 63 46.52 18.73 9.71
CA PRO A 63 46.29 17.30 9.90
C PRO A 63 46.75 16.54 8.65
N CYS A 64 47.36 15.38 8.86
CA CYS A 64 47.71 14.50 7.76
C CYS A 64 46.42 13.89 7.19
N GLN A 65 46.40 13.58 5.89
CA GLN A 65 45.28 12.91 5.23
C GLN A 65 44.89 11.58 5.90
N CYS A 66 45.83 10.85 6.51
CA CYS A 66 45.49 9.63 7.27
C CYS A 66 44.62 9.94 8.48
N THR A 67 44.93 11.02 9.19
CA THR A 67 44.24 11.47 10.37
C THR A 67 42.88 12.07 10.00
N GLU A 68 42.79 12.84 8.91
CA GLU A 68 41.50 13.29 8.36
C GLU A 68 40.59 12.11 8.00
N LYS A 69 41.13 11.06 7.37
CA LYS A 69 40.36 9.84 7.04
C LYS A 69 39.90 9.09 8.28
N GLU A 70 40.77 8.93 9.28
CA GLU A 70 40.42 8.30 10.56
C GLU A 70 39.33 9.10 11.31
N PHE A 71 39.43 10.43 11.32
CA PHE A 71 38.41 11.29 11.92
C PHE A 71 37.07 11.17 11.19
N GLU A 72 37.08 11.19 9.86
CA GLU A 72 35.86 11.07 9.06
C GLU A 72 35.19 9.70 9.25
N GLN A 73 35.99 8.62 9.26
CA GLN A 73 35.51 7.28 9.58
C GLN A 73 34.95 7.18 11.00
N GLY A 74 35.64 7.77 11.99
CA GLY A 74 35.18 7.82 13.37
C GLY A 74 33.90 8.65 13.56
N ARG A 75 33.73 9.72 12.77
CA ARG A 75 32.51 10.55 12.74
C ARG A 75 31.34 9.77 12.16
N LEU A 76 31.52 9.13 11.01
CA LEU A 76 30.49 8.31 10.36
C LEU A 76 30.07 7.13 11.25
N ALA A 77 31.02 6.42 11.88
CA ALA A 77 30.69 5.32 12.78
C ALA A 77 29.83 5.77 13.98
N LYS A 78 30.07 6.97 14.53
CA LYS A 78 29.23 7.55 15.59
C LYS A 78 27.83 7.90 15.08
N LEU A 79 27.72 8.46 13.87
CA LEU A 79 26.43 8.76 13.25
C LEU A 79 25.63 7.48 12.96
N GLU A 80 26.29 6.41 12.50
CA GLU A 80 25.66 5.11 12.29
C GLU A 80 25.11 4.53 13.60
N GLN A 81 25.89 4.56 14.68
CA GLN A 81 25.43 4.17 16.02
C GLN A 81 24.24 5.01 16.49
N TYR A 82 24.22 6.31 16.14
CA TYR A 82 23.10 7.19 16.44
C TYR A 82 21.87 6.89 15.57
N SER A 83 22.05 6.39 14.35
CA SER A 83 20.96 6.30 13.37
C SER A 83 19.88 5.27 13.65
N ASN A 84 20.19 4.26 14.47
CA ASN A 84 19.33 3.11 14.72
C ASN A 84 18.93 2.32 13.45
N LEU A 85 19.70 2.43 12.36
CA LEU A 85 19.46 1.66 11.13
C LEU A 85 19.81 0.18 11.25
N GLY A 86 20.84 -0.16 12.04
CA GLY A 86 21.28 -1.54 12.24
C GLY A 86 21.43 -2.33 10.93
N PRO A 87 20.70 -3.44 10.71
CA PRO A 87 20.75 -4.23 9.47
C PRO A 87 20.27 -3.50 8.21
N LEU A 88 19.58 -2.37 8.33
CA LEU A 88 19.05 -1.59 7.20
C LEU A 88 20.12 -0.74 6.50
N THR A 89 21.32 -0.64 7.06
CA THR A 89 22.49 0.01 6.43
C THR A 89 22.82 -0.57 5.05
N ARG A 90 22.46 -1.84 4.81
CA ARG A 90 22.64 -2.49 3.51
C ARG A 90 21.69 -1.99 2.42
N LEU A 91 20.60 -1.29 2.76
CA LEU A 91 19.55 -0.87 1.85
C LEU A 91 19.85 0.53 1.29
N THR A 92 20.50 0.57 0.13
CA THR A 92 20.89 1.82 -0.55
C THR A 92 20.12 2.00 -1.86
N PHE A 93 20.17 3.20 -2.44
CA PHE A 93 19.58 3.49 -3.75
C PHE A 93 20.12 2.60 -4.87
N ASP A 94 21.38 2.16 -4.79
CA ASP A 94 22.01 1.33 -5.83
C ASP A 94 21.49 -0.10 -5.86
N LYS A 95 21.05 -0.63 -4.72
CA LYS A 95 20.49 -1.98 -4.60
C LYS A 95 18.99 -2.02 -4.84
N LEU A 96 18.39 -0.87 -5.13
CA LEU A 96 16.95 -0.69 -5.27
C LEU A 96 16.57 -0.88 -6.74
N LEU A 97 15.51 -1.66 -7.01
CA LEU A 97 15.04 -1.88 -8.37
C LEU A 97 14.46 -0.56 -8.91
N PRO A 98 14.96 0.01 -10.03
CA PRO A 98 14.53 1.33 -10.50
C PRO A 98 13.03 1.45 -10.82
N ARG A 99 12.38 0.32 -11.09
CA ARG A 99 10.94 0.21 -11.42
C ARG A 99 10.15 -0.54 -10.36
N GLY A 100 10.73 -0.76 -9.18
CA GLY A 100 10.09 -1.54 -8.12
C GLY A 100 9.95 -3.02 -8.47
N ARG A 101 9.04 -3.70 -7.76
CA ARG A 101 8.79 -5.15 -7.91
C ARG A 101 7.51 -5.47 -8.69
N SER A 102 6.69 -4.47 -8.98
CA SER A 102 5.41 -4.64 -9.67
C SER A 102 5.64 -5.04 -11.13
N SER A 103 4.82 -5.96 -11.64
CA SER A 103 4.80 -6.33 -13.06
C SER A 103 4.00 -5.34 -13.91
N ASP A 104 3.21 -4.46 -13.28
CA ASP A 104 2.36 -3.49 -13.96
C ASP A 104 3.14 -2.25 -14.43
N PRO A 105 3.02 -1.85 -15.72
CA PRO A 105 3.71 -0.67 -16.24
C PRO A 105 3.37 0.63 -15.50
N GLN A 106 2.12 0.85 -15.08
CA GLN A 106 1.76 2.10 -14.39
C GLN A 106 2.39 2.17 -13.00
N ASN A 107 2.39 1.07 -12.25
CA ASN A 107 3.07 0.97 -10.96
C ASN A 107 4.59 1.10 -11.11
N GLN A 108 5.17 0.56 -12.19
CA GLN A 108 6.60 0.76 -12.49
C GLN A 108 6.95 2.24 -12.73
N GLU A 109 6.10 2.98 -13.45
CA GLU A 109 6.27 4.43 -13.67
C GLU A 109 6.10 5.22 -12.37
N ARG A 110 5.06 4.91 -11.57
CA ARG A 110 4.85 5.50 -10.24
C ARG A 110 6.05 5.31 -9.34
N PHE A 111 6.57 4.09 -9.28
CA PHE A 111 7.74 3.76 -8.49
C PHE A 111 8.97 4.55 -8.94
N ALA A 112 9.22 4.62 -10.25
CA ALA A 112 10.36 5.37 -10.81
C ALA A 112 10.29 6.86 -10.46
N HIS A 113 9.10 7.46 -10.53
CA HIS A 113 8.86 8.84 -10.09
C HIS A 113 9.11 9.02 -8.58
N CYS A 114 8.57 8.12 -7.74
CA CYS A 114 8.80 8.17 -6.28
C CYS A 114 10.29 8.01 -5.93
N LEU A 115 11.04 7.21 -6.69
CA LEU A 115 12.48 7.05 -6.52
C LEU A 115 13.24 8.35 -6.84
N GLU A 116 12.83 9.09 -7.86
CA GLU A 116 13.40 10.40 -8.18
C GLU A 116 13.14 11.41 -7.07
N VAL A 117 11.89 11.48 -6.59
CA VAL A 117 11.50 12.32 -5.45
C VAL A 117 12.33 11.97 -4.21
N ALA A 118 12.46 10.69 -3.88
CA ALA A 118 13.26 10.23 -2.75
C ALA A 118 14.74 10.61 -2.87
N ARG A 119 15.33 10.54 -4.07
CA ARG A 119 16.71 10.98 -4.32
C ARG A 119 16.86 12.49 -4.16
N HIS A 120 15.87 13.26 -4.63
CA HIS A 120 15.85 14.71 -4.44
C HIS A 120 15.78 15.06 -2.94
N PHE A 121 14.84 14.45 -2.22
CA PHE A 121 14.69 14.61 -0.77
C PHE A 121 15.97 14.23 -0.01
N ALA A 122 16.65 13.15 -0.40
CA ALA A 122 17.86 12.72 0.30
C ALA A 122 19.03 13.72 0.17
N ARG A 123 19.11 14.45 -0.95
CA ARG A 123 20.12 15.50 -1.18
C ARG A 123 19.83 16.77 -0.39
N GLU A 124 18.55 17.14 -0.33
CA GLU A 124 18.07 18.31 0.41
C GLU A 124 16.89 17.89 1.30
N PRO A 125 17.16 17.30 2.48
CA PRO A 125 16.11 16.85 3.38
C PRO A 125 15.44 18.08 4.01
N LYS A 126 14.44 18.56 3.31
CA LYS A 126 13.51 19.62 3.69
C LYS A 126 12.12 19.02 3.68
N GLU A 127 11.22 19.54 4.50
CA GLU A 127 9.82 19.11 4.50
C GLU A 127 9.66 17.62 4.86
N TRP A 128 8.48 17.07 4.61
CA TRP A 128 8.11 15.70 4.90
C TRP A 128 7.94 14.92 3.61
N LEU A 129 8.34 13.65 3.63
CA LEU A 129 8.12 12.71 2.54
C LEU A 129 7.28 11.54 3.04
N VAL A 130 6.13 11.34 2.43
CA VAL A 130 5.19 10.28 2.79
C VAL A 130 5.21 9.21 1.70
N LEU A 131 5.65 8.01 2.05
CA LEU A 131 5.75 6.85 1.17
C LEU A 131 4.59 5.88 1.46
N SER A 132 3.68 5.70 0.50
CA SER A 132 2.50 4.84 0.64
C SER A 132 2.44 3.71 -0.39
N GLY A 133 1.68 2.65 -0.10
CA GLY A 133 1.49 1.51 -1.00
C GLY A 133 1.40 0.16 -0.28
N PRO A 134 1.12 -0.95 -1.00
CA PRO A 134 0.96 -2.28 -0.42
C PRO A 134 2.26 -2.83 0.20
N SER A 135 2.14 -3.89 1.00
CA SER A 135 3.31 -4.56 1.58
C SER A 135 4.22 -5.10 0.47
N GLY A 136 5.55 -5.01 0.68
CA GLY A 136 6.53 -5.53 -0.26
C GLY A 136 6.82 -4.67 -1.49
N CYS A 137 6.16 -3.53 -1.70
CA CYS A 137 6.41 -2.65 -2.85
C CYS A 137 7.75 -1.89 -2.79
N GLY A 138 8.37 -1.77 -1.62
CA GLY A 138 9.72 -1.18 -1.45
C GLY A 138 9.83 0.03 -0.53
N LYS A 139 8.76 0.43 0.17
CA LYS A 139 8.73 1.61 1.07
C LYS A 139 9.89 1.65 2.07
N THR A 140 10.05 0.60 2.88
CA THR A 140 11.13 0.51 3.89
C THR A 140 12.51 0.59 3.25
N HIS A 141 12.72 -0.02 2.07
CA HIS A 141 14.00 0.09 1.35
C HIS A 141 14.24 1.54 0.94
N LEU A 142 13.23 2.20 0.35
CA LEU A 142 13.37 3.59 -0.10
C LEU A 142 13.64 4.53 1.09
N ALA A 143 12.92 4.36 2.20
CA ALA A 143 13.13 5.12 3.44
C ALA A 143 14.53 4.90 4.04
N ALA A 144 15.00 3.64 4.10
CA ALA A 144 16.35 3.31 4.55
C ALA A 144 17.42 3.85 3.58
N ALA A 145 17.16 3.86 2.27
CA ALA A 145 18.07 4.40 1.27
C ALA A 145 18.25 5.92 1.41
N ILE A 146 17.16 6.66 1.70
CA ILE A 146 17.22 8.08 2.07
C ILE A 146 18.10 8.25 3.31
N ALA A 147 17.81 7.50 4.38
CA ALA A 147 18.56 7.59 5.64
C ALA A 147 20.05 7.31 5.45
N ASN A 148 20.40 6.25 4.72
CA ASN A 148 21.78 5.88 4.41
C ASN A 148 22.50 6.96 3.60
N HIS A 149 21.84 7.56 2.61
CA HIS A 149 22.44 8.64 1.84
C HIS A 149 22.70 9.87 2.71
N CYS A 150 21.73 10.29 3.52
CA CYS A 150 21.91 11.43 4.43
C CYS A 150 23.04 11.18 5.44
N LEU A 151 23.19 9.96 5.96
CA LEU A 151 24.30 9.59 6.86
C LEU A 151 25.66 9.66 6.16
N GLN A 152 25.75 9.22 4.91
CA GLN A 152 26.98 9.29 4.11
C GLN A 152 27.41 10.74 3.84
N GLU A 153 26.45 11.65 3.68
CA GLU A 153 26.69 13.11 3.60
C GLU A 153 27.02 13.72 4.99
N GLY A 154 27.05 12.90 6.05
CA GLY A 154 27.40 13.33 7.40
C GLY A 154 26.27 13.97 8.18
N ASN A 155 25.02 13.84 7.74
CA ASN A 155 23.84 14.34 8.45
C ASN A 155 23.41 13.38 9.56
N GLN A 156 22.79 13.93 10.61
CA GLN A 156 22.19 13.14 11.68
C GLN A 156 20.80 12.67 11.26
N VAL A 157 20.62 11.36 11.23
CA VAL A 157 19.35 10.70 10.93
C VAL A 157 18.96 9.84 12.11
N PHE A 158 17.67 9.70 12.39
CA PHE A 158 17.14 8.73 13.34
C PHE A 158 16.07 7.88 12.66
N PHE A 159 16.28 6.57 12.58
CA PHE A 159 15.36 5.61 11.97
C PHE A 159 14.67 4.79 13.06
N MET A 160 13.34 4.72 13.02
CA MET A 160 12.55 3.89 13.92
C MET A 160 11.43 3.20 13.16
N ILE A 161 11.24 1.92 13.48
CA ILE A 161 10.00 1.20 13.15
C ILE A 161 8.96 1.63 14.19
N VAL A 162 7.77 2.05 13.74
CA VAL A 162 6.74 2.63 14.61
C VAL A 162 6.26 1.66 15.72
N PRO A 163 5.95 0.39 15.41
CA PRO A 163 5.66 -0.60 16.47
C PRO A 163 6.75 -0.68 17.54
N ASP A 164 8.03 -0.75 17.15
CA ASP A 164 9.15 -0.83 18.09
C ASP A 164 9.26 0.44 18.94
N LEU A 165 9.08 1.62 18.33
CA LEU A 165 9.04 2.91 19.05
C LEU A 165 7.99 2.89 20.15
N LEU A 166 6.77 2.45 19.84
CA LEU A 166 5.68 2.43 20.78
C LEU A 166 5.91 1.42 21.91
N ASP A 167 6.46 0.24 21.59
CA ASP A 167 6.82 -0.74 22.62
C ASP A 167 7.93 -0.22 23.54
N HIS A 168 8.97 0.42 22.99
CA HIS A 168 10.00 1.07 23.78
C HIS A 168 9.41 2.13 24.70
N LEU A 169 8.58 3.04 24.17
CA LEU A 169 7.90 4.07 24.97
C LEU A 169 7.02 3.46 26.06
N ARG A 170 6.33 2.35 25.79
CA ARG A 170 5.46 1.67 26.75
C ARG A 170 6.23 1.01 27.88
N THR A 171 7.35 0.35 27.58
CA THR A 171 8.18 -0.31 28.60
C THR A 171 8.75 0.70 29.61
N THR A 172 9.14 1.89 29.14
CA THR A 172 9.64 3.00 29.96
C THR A 172 8.56 3.73 30.78
N PHE A 173 7.28 3.47 30.54
CA PHE A 173 6.16 4.05 31.30
C PHE A 173 5.80 3.26 32.58
N SER A 174 6.54 2.19 32.88
CA SER A 174 6.37 1.46 34.13
C SER A 174 6.83 2.33 35.31
N PRO A 175 6.10 2.38 36.44
CA PRO A 175 6.27 3.36 37.53
C PRO A 175 7.60 3.33 38.31
N ASN A 176 8.64 2.67 37.80
CA ASN A 176 9.95 2.48 38.44
C ASN A 176 11.16 2.99 37.62
N SER A 177 10.98 3.83 36.58
CA SER A 177 12.12 4.35 35.79
C SER A 177 12.07 5.86 35.56
N ASP A 178 12.71 6.64 36.42
CA ASP A 178 12.64 8.11 36.46
C ASP A 178 13.60 8.87 35.50
N VAL A 179 14.29 8.21 34.55
CA VAL A 179 15.32 8.93 33.74
C VAL A 179 15.37 8.54 32.25
N ALA A 180 15.04 7.31 31.84
CA ALA A 180 15.24 6.88 30.45
C ALA A 180 14.10 7.25 29.47
N TYR A 181 12.92 7.58 29.99
CA TYR A 181 11.71 7.84 29.20
C TYR A 181 11.83 9.11 28.34
N ASP A 182 12.31 10.20 28.93
CA ASP A 182 12.36 11.50 28.27
C ASP A 182 13.42 11.55 27.16
N GLU A 183 14.52 10.81 27.29
CA GLU A 183 15.63 10.88 26.32
C GLU A 183 15.26 10.35 24.93
N LEU A 184 14.62 9.17 24.83
CA LEU A 184 14.22 8.62 23.53
C LEU A 184 13.11 9.46 22.90
N PHE A 185 12.13 9.88 23.69
CA PHE A 185 11.02 10.67 23.20
C PHE A 185 11.49 12.04 22.67
N GLU A 186 12.35 12.74 23.43
CA GLU A 186 12.95 14.00 22.98
C GLU A 186 13.89 13.81 21.81
N ARG A 187 14.63 12.68 21.75
CA ARG A 187 15.47 12.35 20.60
C ARG A 187 14.65 12.20 19.32
N VAL A 188 13.53 11.48 19.36
CA VAL A 188 12.62 11.32 18.22
C VAL A 188 12.01 12.66 17.81
N ARG A 189 11.60 13.48 18.79
CA ARG A 189 11.00 14.79 18.54
C ARG A 189 11.96 15.79 17.89
N ASN A 190 13.24 15.75 18.26
CA ASN A 190 14.24 16.75 17.89
C ASN A 190 15.27 16.27 16.87
N ALA A 191 15.21 15.01 16.43
CA ALA A 191 16.10 14.49 15.40
C ALA A 191 16.06 15.37 14.13
N PRO A 192 17.21 15.79 13.57
CA PRO A 192 17.24 16.64 12.38
C PRO A 192 16.51 16.02 11.19
N LEU A 193 16.75 14.72 10.93
CA LEU A 193 15.92 13.90 10.05
C LEU A 193 15.40 12.69 10.83
N LEU A 194 14.07 12.53 10.85
CA LEU A 194 13.41 11.36 11.44
C LEU A 194 12.80 10.51 10.33
N VAL A 195 13.04 9.20 10.38
CA VAL A 195 12.36 8.21 9.54
C VAL A 195 11.48 7.35 10.43
N LEU A 196 10.17 7.40 10.20
CA LEU A 196 9.17 6.54 10.85
C LEU A 196 8.68 5.50 9.83
N ASP A 197 9.13 4.27 10.01
CA ASP A 197 8.74 3.16 9.15
C ASP A 197 7.52 2.42 9.71
N ASP A 198 6.62 2.03 8.80
CA ASP A 198 5.42 1.24 9.06
C ASP A 198 4.38 1.91 9.98
N LEU A 199 4.12 3.20 9.74
CA LEU A 199 3.06 3.94 10.41
C LEU A 199 1.69 3.37 9.99
N GLY A 200 0.90 2.95 10.99
CA GLY A 200 -0.46 2.43 10.81
C GLY A 200 -0.58 0.90 10.92
N SER A 201 0.53 0.17 11.04
CA SER A 201 0.50 -1.29 11.27
C SER A 201 0.29 -1.69 12.73
N GLN A 202 0.42 -0.74 13.67
CA GLN A 202 0.22 -0.94 15.09
C GLN A 202 -1.25 -1.08 15.48
N SER A 203 -1.51 -1.76 16.60
CA SER A 203 -2.84 -1.75 17.24
C SER A 203 -3.24 -0.31 17.59
N SER A 204 -4.38 0.17 17.06
CA SER A 204 -4.96 1.50 17.27
C SER A 204 -5.41 1.72 18.72
N THR A 205 -4.46 1.77 19.66
CA THR A 205 -4.73 2.15 21.04
C THR A 205 -4.75 3.68 21.13
N PRO A 206 -5.68 4.28 21.91
CA PRO A 206 -5.71 5.74 22.09
C PRO A 206 -4.38 6.32 22.59
N TRP A 207 -3.62 5.55 23.38
CA TRP A 207 -2.30 5.95 23.84
C TRP A 207 -1.28 6.04 22.69
N ALA A 208 -1.25 5.06 21.78
CA ALA A 208 -0.33 5.07 20.65
C ALA A 208 -0.63 6.23 19.69
N GLU A 209 -1.92 6.46 19.39
CA GLU A 209 -2.37 7.58 18.57
C GLU A 209 -1.96 8.93 19.17
N GLU A 210 -2.16 9.12 20.47
CA GLU A 210 -1.79 10.35 21.17
C GLU A 210 -0.27 10.58 21.14
N LYS A 211 0.54 9.53 21.34
CA LYS A 211 2.01 9.65 21.30
C LYS A 211 2.53 9.98 19.91
N LEU A 212 2.01 9.31 18.88
CA LEU A 212 2.35 9.62 17.49
C LEU A 212 1.93 11.04 17.12
N PHE A 213 0.74 11.46 17.57
CA PHE A 213 0.27 12.83 17.37
C PHE A 213 1.20 13.84 18.04
N GLN A 214 1.65 13.62 19.27
CA GLN A 214 2.59 14.51 19.96
C GLN A 214 3.91 14.67 19.19
N ILE A 215 4.49 13.55 18.72
CA ILE A 215 5.74 13.56 17.94
C ILE A 215 5.55 14.32 16.63
N LEU A 216 4.55 13.93 15.83
CA LEU A 216 4.33 14.51 14.51
C LEU A 216 3.88 15.97 14.61
N ASN A 217 3.07 16.33 15.58
CA ASN A 217 2.66 17.72 15.79
C ASN A 217 3.84 18.62 16.17
N HIS A 218 4.74 18.15 17.04
CA HIS A 218 5.97 18.89 17.36
C HIS A 218 6.82 19.14 16.12
N ARG A 219 7.08 18.08 15.34
CA ARG A 219 7.91 18.14 14.14
C ARG A 219 7.28 18.99 13.04
N PHE A 220 5.94 18.98 12.95
CA PHE A 220 5.19 19.81 12.01
C PHE A 220 5.37 21.29 12.36
N ASN A 221 5.20 21.66 13.63
CA ASN A 221 5.35 23.05 14.08
C ASN A 221 6.79 23.56 14.01
N ALA A 222 7.76 22.66 14.14
CA ALA A 222 9.19 22.97 14.06
C ALA A 222 9.77 22.80 12.65
N GLU A 223 8.95 22.44 11.65
CA GLU A 223 9.34 22.21 10.26
C GLU A 223 10.53 21.23 10.11
N LEU A 224 10.60 20.22 10.98
CA LEU A 224 11.70 19.24 10.98
C LEU A 224 11.47 18.16 9.92
N ALA A 225 12.53 17.85 9.16
CA ALA A 225 12.44 16.91 8.04
C ALA A 225 12.02 15.51 8.50
N THR A 226 11.00 14.93 7.86
CA THR A 226 10.42 13.66 8.32
C THR A 226 10.05 12.75 7.16
N VAL A 227 10.54 11.52 7.15
CA VAL A 227 10.08 10.49 6.21
C VAL A 227 9.13 9.56 6.95
N VAL A 228 7.97 9.31 6.38
CA VAL A 228 6.97 8.38 6.93
C VAL A 228 6.65 7.33 5.89
N THR A 229 6.63 6.05 6.28
CA THR A 229 6.08 4.99 5.44
C THR A 229 4.77 4.47 6.02
N LEU A 230 3.80 4.16 5.16
CA LEU A 230 2.48 3.67 5.56
C LEU A 230 1.84 2.82 4.45
N ARG A 231 0.78 2.07 4.79
CA ARG A 231 0.04 1.27 3.80
C ARG A 231 -0.87 2.16 2.96
N ASN A 232 -1.85 2.79 3.60
CA ASN A 232 -2.76 3.78 3.02
C ASN A 232 -3.03 4.88 4.06
N LEU A 233 -3.46 6.06 3.59
CA LEU A 233 -3.79 7.18 4.48
C LEU A 233 -5.15 7.02 5.17
N GLU A 234 -6.00 6.14 4.64
CA GLU A 234 -7.39 5.92 5.10
C GLU A 234 -7.46 5.15 6.43
N GLU A 235 -6.44 4.34 6.75
CA GLU A 235 -6.34 3.60 8.02
C GLU A 235 -5.84 4.48 9.19
N LEU A 236 -5.43 5.72 8.95
CA LEU A 236 -4.88 6.61 9.98
C LEU A 236 -5.95 7.48 10.64
N ASP A 237 -5.69 7.86 11.91
CA ASP A 237 -6.48 8.88 12.60
C ASP A 237 -6.54 10.18 11.77
N ALA A 238 -7.71 10.81 11.75
CA ALA A 238 -7.99 11.98 10.93
C ALA A 238 -7.03 13.16 11.21
N ARG A 239 -6.57 13.33 12.46
CA ARG A 239 -5.65 14.42 12.84
C ARG A 239 -4.24 14.16 12.31
N LEU A 240 -3.80 12.90 12.31
CA LEU A 240 -2.52 12.49 11.74
C LEU A 240 -2.55 12.58 10.21
N ALA A 241 -3.61 12.05 9.59
CA ALA A 241 -3.80 12.08 8.15
C ALA A 241 -3.79 13.52 7.61
N ALA A 242 -4.47 14.45 8.27
CA ALA A 242 -4.51 15.86 7.87
C ALA A 242 -3.11 16.51 7.81
N LYS A 243 -2.21 16.17 8.74
CA LYS A 243 -0.83 16.69 8.75
C LYS A 243 0.03 16.08 7.65
N LEU A 244 -0.09 14.77 7.46
CA LEU A 244 0.64 14.07 6.41
C LEU A 244 0.20 14.53 5.02
N GLN A 245 -1.05 14.96 4.85
CA GLN A 245 -1.60 15.43 3.57
C GLN A 245 -1.41 16.93 3.31
N ASP A 246 -0.84 17.69 4.24
CA ASP A 246 -0.67 19.13 4.07
C ASP A 246 0.38 19.43 2.98
N PRO A 247 -0.03 19.98 1.82
CA PRO A 247 0.87 20.18 0.68
C PRO A 247 1.93 21.26 0.94
N ALA A 248 1.81 22.06 2.01
CA ALA A 248 2.80 23.07 2.36
C ALA A 248 4.06 22.47 3.01
N ILE A 249 3.96 21.27 3.57
CA ILE A 249 5.05 20.62 4.31
C ILE A 249 5.25 19.15 3.93
N ALA A 250 4.31 18.50 3.24
CA ALA A 250 4.38 17.07 2.99
C ALA A 250 4.21 16.73 1.52
N GLN A 251 5.24 16.11 0.96
CA GLN A 251 5.22 15.53 -0.37
C GLN A 251 4.75 14.08 -0.31
N GLN A 252 3.74 13.76 -1.11
CA GLN A 252 3.14 12.42 -1.18
C GLN A 252 3.77 11.60 -2.32
N CYS A 253 4.12 10.36 -2.01
CA CYS A 253 4.68 9.39 -2.96
C CYS A 253 4.00 8.03 -2.76
N GLU A 254 3.03 7.73 -3.62
CA GLU A 254 2.35 6.46 -3.67
C GLU A 254 3.08 5.50 -4.62
N LEU A 255 3.86 4.58 -4.05
CA LEU A 255 4.79 3.70 -4.78
C LEU A 255 4.04 2.72 -5.71
N GLU A 256 2.90 2.23 -5.24
CA GLU A 256 2.07 1.27 -5.95
C GLU A 256 0.63 1.40 -5.46
N LYS A 257 -0.32 1.41 -6.40
CA LYS A 257 -1.73 1.27 -6.06
C LYS A 257 -2.08 -0.21 -5.95
N PRO A 258 -2.85 -0.64 -4.94
CA PRO A 258 -3.43 -1.97 -4.97
C PRO A 258 -4.26 -2.08 -6.25
N GLN A 259 -3.76 -2.87 -7.21
CA GLN A 259 -4.57 -3.23 -8.36
C GLN A 259 -5.61 -4.22 -7.86
N LEU A 260 -6.88 -3.84 -7.99
CA LEU A 260 -7.94 -4.81 -7.91
C LEU A 260 -7.64 -5.87 -8.98
N PRO A 261 -7.60 -7.18 -8.62
CA PRO A 261 -7.40 -8.21 -9.62
C PRO A 261 -8.43 -8.02 -10.74
N LEU A 262 -8.00 -8.18 -12.00
CA LEU A 262 -8.86 -8.02 -13.17
C LEU A 262 -10.17 -8.80 -13.00
N PHE A 263 -10.09 -9.96 -12.36
CA PHE A 263 -11.25 -10.74 -11.96
C PHE A 263 -11.09 -11.24 -10.52
N GLN A 264 -12.01 -10.84 -9.64
CA GLN A 264 -12.17 -11.47 -8.33
C GLN A 264 -13.52 -12.19 -8.31
N GLN A 265 -13.48 -13.46 -7.93
CA GLN A 265 -14.69 -14.25 -7.80
C GLN A 265 -14.84 -14.82 -6.41
N VAL A 266 -16.05 -14.69 -5.86
CA VAL A 266 -16.44 -15.39 -4.64
C VAL A 266 -17.66 -16.25 -4.96
N GLY A 267 -17.46 -17.58 -4.96
CA GLY A 267 -18.52 -18.57 -5.12
C GLY A 267 -18.19 -19.77 -6.01
N GLY A 268 -19.08 -20.77 -6.00
CA GLY A 268 -18.87 -22.09 -6.58
C GLY A 268 -18.92 -22.21 -8.11
N LEU A 269 -19.16 -21.11 -8.84
CA LEU A 269 -19.08 -21.12 -10.30
C LEU A 269 -17.60 -21.14 -10.71
N SER A 270 -17.17 -22.04 -11.60
CA SER A 270 -15.79 -21.98 -12.08
C SER A 270 -15.61 -20.78 -13.03
N SER A 271 -14.41 -20.20 -13.07
CA SER A 271 -14.05 -19.19 -14.09
C SER A 271 -14.34 -19.69 -15.52
N GLN A 272 -14.23 -21.00 -15.75
CA GLN A 272 -14.61 -21.68 -16.99
C GLN A 272 -16.12 -21.64 -17.26
N PHE A 273 -16.96 -21.81 -16.24
CA PHE A 273 -18.42 -21.73 -16.38
C PHE A 273 -18.91 -20.32 -16.76
N LEU A 274 -18.19 -19.30 -16.29
CA LEU A 274 -18.45 -17.92 -16.68
C LEU A 274 -17.92 -17.61 -18.08
N ALA A 275 -16.77 -18.17 -18.49
CA ALA A 275 -16.13 -17.88 -19.78
C ALA A 275 -17.03 -18.14 -21.01
N ASP A 276 -17.86 -19.19 -20.97
CA ASP A 276 -18.76 -19.56 -22.08
C ASP A 276 -20.04 -18.70 -22.16
N LYS A 277 -20.30 -17.86 -21.15
CA LYS A 277 -21.51 -17.02 -21.05
C LYS A 277 -21.24 -15.64 -21.63
N THR A 278 -21.56 -15.48 -22.90
CA THR A 278 -21.30 -14.26 -23.66
C THR A 278 -22.59 -13.71 -24.24
N PHE A 279 -22.56 -12.48 -24.75
CA PHE A 279 -23.72 -11.89 -25.42
C PHE A 279 -24.10 -12.66 -26.69
N GLU A 280 -23.12 -13.30 -27.34
CA GLU A 280 -23.29 -14.10 -28.54
C GLU A 280 -23.94 -15.46 -28.25
N THR A 281 -23.66 -16.04 -27.08
CA THR A 281 -24.23 -17.34 -26.65
C THR A 281 -25.58 -17.22 -25.96
N PHE A 282 -26.10 -16.01 -25.76
CA PHE A 282 -27.40 -15.78 -25.11
C PHE A 282 -28.56 -15.96 -26.10
N ASP A 283 -29.52 -16.84 -25.78
CA ASP A 283 -30.71 -17.05 -26.59
C ASP A 283 -31.81 -16.03 -26.27
N THR A 284 -31.93 -15.00 -27.12
CA THR A 284 -32.98 -13.98 -27.00
C THR A 284 -34.37 -14.47 -27.40
N ARG A 285 -34.49 -15.66 -28.02
CA ARG A 285 -35.79 -16.23 -28.41
C ARG A 285 -36.47 -16.93 -27.26
N GLY A 286 -35.72 -17.29 -26.22
CA GLY A 286 -36.16 -17.99 -25.01
C GLY A 286 -36.98 -19.22 -25.37
N MET A 287 -36.38 -20.41 -25.34
CA MET A 287 -37.08 -21.67 -25.66
C MET A 287 -38.52 -21.66 -25.11
N ASN A 288 -39.50 -21.68 -26.03
CA ASN A 288 -40.96 -21.53 -25.82
C ASN A 288 -41.49 -20.38 -24.94
N ALA A 289 -40.76 -19.27 -24.81
CA ALA A 289 -41.28 -18.04 -24.22
C ALA A 289 -42.43 -17.46 -25.08
N ASP A 290 -43.44 -16.91 -24.41
CA ASP A 290 -44.50 -16.12 -25.02
C ASP A 290 -43.96 -14.80 -25.61
N GLU A 291 -44.77 -14.08 -26.41
CA GLU A 291 -44.38 -12.81 -27.04
C GLU A 291 -43.78 -11.83 -26.00
N LYS A 292 -44.45 -11.73 -24.84
CA LYS A 292 -44.02 -10.88 -23.72
C LYS A 292 -42.70 -11.35 -23.10
N GLY A 293 -42.50 -12.65 -22.93
CA GLY A 293 -41.24 -13.22 -22.48
C GLY A 293 -40.09 -12.91 -23.43
N ARG A 294 -40.31 -13.02 -24.75
CA ARG A 294 -39.31 -12.70 -25.79
C ARG A 294 -38.93 -11.23 -25.81
N GLU A 295 -39.93 -10.34 -25.75
CA GLU A 295 -39.69 -8.90 -25.66
C GLU A 295 -38.89 -8.53 -24.41
N SER A 296 -39.21 -9.17 -23.27
CA SER A 296 -38.48 -8.96 -22.02
C SER A 296 -37.02 -9.43 -22.10
N LEU A 297 -36.75 -10.56 -22.75
CA LEU A 297 -35.39 -11.07 -22.98
C LEU A 297 -34.58 -10.16 -23.91
N GLN A 298 -35.20 -9.64 -24.98
CA GLN A 298 -34.54 -8.68 -25.88
C GLN A 298 -34.22 -7.38 -25.15
N THR A 299 -35.15 -6.89 -24.32
CA THR A 299 -34.95 -5.68 -23.51
C THR A 299 -33.81 -5.87 -22.51
N ALA A 300 -33.78 -7.01 -21.82
CA ALA A 300 -32.70 -7.37 -20.90
C ALA A 300 -31.35 -7.49 -21.62
N TRP A 301 -31.31 -8.12 -22.79
CA TRP A 301 -30.08 -8.23 -23.58
C TRP A 301 -29.56 -6.86 -24.06
N ARG A 302 -30.44 -5.98 -24.55
CA ARG A 302 -30.06 -4.62 -24.97
C ARG A 302 -29.55 -3.80 -23.79
N GLY A 303 -30.25 -3.83 -22.66
CA GLY A 303 -29.84 -3.14 -21.44
C GLY A 303 -28.50 -3.65 -20.91
N ALA A 304 -28.30 -4.97 -20.90
CA ALA A 304 -27.04 -5.59 -20.52
C ALA A 304 -25.87 -5.18 -21.43
N ARG A 305 -26.10 -5.14 -22.74
CA ARG A 305 -25.08 -4.75 -23.72
C ARG A 305 -24.71 -3.27 -23.58
N GLN A 306 -25.70 -2.40 -23.47
CA GLN A 306 -25.47 -0.97 -23.24
C GLN A 306 -24.68 -0.73 -21.96
N PHE A 307 -25.05 -1.41 -20.87
CA PHE A 307 -24.31 -1.33 -19.61
C PHE A 307 -22.88 -1.87 -19.72
N ALA A 308 -22.66 -2.94 -20.49
CA ALA A 308 -21.31 -3.48 -20.69
C ALA A 308 -20.39 -2.52 -21.46
N GLU A 309 -20.93 -1.80 -22.45
CA GLU A 309 -20.20 -0.80 -23.22
C GLU A 309 -19.87 0.44 -22.36
N THR A 310 -20.86 0.93 -21.61
CA THR A 310 -20.76 2.07 -20.68
C THR A 310 -21.29 1.69 -19.30
N PRO A 311 -20.44 1.16 -18.40
CA PRO A 311 -20.81 0.71 -17.07
C PRO A 311 -21.03 1.92 -16.15
N GLU A 312 -22.22 2.49 -16.23
CA GLU A 312 -22.68 3.57 -15.36
C GLU A 312 -23.94 3.12 -14.63
N ASN A 313 -24.17 3.70 -13.45
CA ASN A 313 -25.38 3.44 -12.67
C ASN A 313 -25.54 1.95 -12.30
N TRP A 314 -26.73 1.56 -11.89
CA TRP A 314 -27.05 0.20 -11.48
C TRP A 314 -27.96 -0.48 -12.50
N LEU A 315 -27.76 -1.78 -12.68
CA LEU A 315 -28.59 -2.63 -13.52
C LEU A 315 -29.12 -3.79 -12.70
N VAL A 316 -30.44 -3.86 -12.55
CA VAL A 316 -31.09 -4.89 -11.72
C VAL A 316 -31.93 -5.80 -12.61
N PHE A 317 -31.60 -7.10 -12.62
CA PHE A 317 -32.39 -8.12 -13.29
C PHE A 317 -33.33 -8.82 -12.31
N LEU A 318 -34.62 -8.79 -12.61
CA LEU A 318 -35.68 -9.46 -11.85
C LEU A 318 -36.30 -10.57 -12.68
N GLY A 319 -36.65 -11.69 -12.06
CA GLY A 319 -37.35 -12.77 -12.76
C GLY A 319 -37.22 -14.12 -12.07
N VAL A 320 -37.93 -15.12 -12.58
CA VAL A 320 -37.90 -16.50 -12.07
C VAL A 320 -36.51 -17.14 -12.23
N HIS A 321 -36.23 -18.20 -11.48
CA HIS A 321 -34.97 -18.94 -11.67
C HIS A 321 -34.86 -19.49 -13.10
N GLY A 322 -33.65 -19.48 -13.64
CA GLY A 322 -33.37 -20.05 -14.96
C GLY A 322 -33.81 -19.24 -16.17
N CYS A 323 -34.29 -18.00 -16.01
CA CYS A 323 -34.64 -17.11 -17.13
C CYS A 323 -33.45 -16.37 -17.78
N GLY A 324 -32.21 -16.65 -17.34
CA GLY A 324 -30.98 -16.13 -17.98
C GLY A 324 -30.32 -14.92 -17.30
N LYS A 325 -30.77 -14.49 -16.12
CA LYS A 325 -30.18 -13.36 -15.36
C LYS A 325 -28.66 -13.51 -15.14
N THR A 326 -28.24 -14.63 -14.57
CA THR A 326 -26.82 -14.96 -14.34
C THR A 326 -26.01 -15.01 -15.63
N HIS A 327 -26.64 -15.39 -16.77
CA HIS A 327 -25.95 -15.38 -18.06
C HIS A 327 -25.68 -13.96 -18.53
N LEU A 328 -26.67 -13.07 -18.45
CA LEU A 328 -26.49 -11.66 -18.81
C LEU A 328 -25.47 -10.98 -17.89
N ALA A 329 -25.52 -11.26 -16.58
CA ALA A 329 -24.54 -10.79 -15.62
C ALA A 329 -23.11 -11.27 -15.97
N ALA A 330 -22.94 -12.57 -16.26
CA ALA A 330 -21.66 -13.12 -16.71
C ALA A 330 -21.19 -12.54 -18.06
N ALA A 331 -22.10 -12.26 -19.00
CA ALA A 331 -21.77 -11.65 -20.27
C ALA A 331 -21.24 -10.22 -20.11
N ILE A 332 -21.82 -9.43 -19.20
CA ILE A 332 -21.30 -8.11 -18.82
C ILE A 332 -19.89 -8.25 -18.22
N ALA A 333 -19.70 -9.20 -17.30
CA ALA A 333 -18.40 -9.47 -16.69
C ALA A 333 -17.34 -9.76 -17.77
N ASN A 334 -17.62 -10.72 -18.65
CA ASN A 334 -16.70 -11.13 -19.70
C ASN A 334 -16.36 -10.00 -20.68
N HIS A 335 -17.33 -9.14 -21.02
CA HIS A 335 -17.08 -8.00 -21.87
C HIS A 335 -16.07 -7.03 -21.23
N GLN A 336 -16.27 -6.73 -19.95
CA GLN A 336 -15.41 -5.82 -19.19
C GLN A 336 -14.01 -6.40 -18.96
N LEU A 337 -13.92 -7.71 -18.70
CA LEU A 337 -12.64 -8.43 -18.59
C LEU A 337 -11.85 -8.37 -19.90
N ARG A 338 -12.51 -8.57 -21.05
CA ARG A 338 -11.86 -8.44 -22.38
C ARG A 338 -11.37 -7.02 -22.65
N ALA A 339 -12.06 -6.02 -22.10
CA ALA A 339 -11.65 -4.62 -22.15
C ALA A 339 -10.54 -4.26 -21.14
N GLY A 340 -10.03 -5.24 -20.37
CA GLY A 340 -8.99 -5.02 -19.36
C GLY A 340 -9.46 -4.25 -18.12
N ARG A 341 -10.78 -4.21 -17.87
CA ARG A 341 -11.38 -3.51 -16.72
C ARG A 341 -11.65 -4.51 -15.59
N PRO A 342 -11.36 -4.15 -14.33
CA PRO A 342 -11.57 -5.04 -13.20
C PRO A 342 -13.06 -5.29 -12.94
N VAL A 343 -13.41 -6.55 -12.69
CA VAL A 343 -14.76 -6.98 -12.35
C VAL A 343 -14.73 -7.85 -11.10
N PHE A 344 -15.59 -7.51 -10.13
CA PHE A 344 -15.85 -8.35 -8.97
C PHE A 344 -17.16 -9.10 -9.19
N PHE A 345 -17.11 -10.43 -9.30
CA PHE A 345 -18.28 -11.28 -9.45
C PHE A 345 -18.50 -12.11 -8.19
N ALA A 346 -19.67 -11.97 -7.55
CA ALA A 346 -20.00 -12.74 -6.37
C ALA A 346 -21.40 -13.35 -6.47
N VAL A 347 -21.49 -14.62 -6.10
CA VAL A 347 -22.76 -15.25 -5.73
C VAL A 347 -23.04 -14.85 -4.29
N VAL A 348 -24.16 -14.16 -4.03
CA VAL A 348 -24.42 -13.51 -2.73
C VAL A 348 -24.33 -14.49 -1.53
N PRO A 349 -24.96 -15.68 -1.57
CA PRO A 349 -24.80 -16.67 -0.51
C PRO A 349 -23.33 -17.02 -0.21
N ASP A 350 -22.52 -17.25 -1.26
CA ASP A 350 -21.12 -17.63 -1.13
C ASP A 350 -20.26 -16.47 -0.62
N LEU A 351 -20.56 -15.23 -1.05
CA LEU A 351 -19.91 -14.01 -0.54
C LEU A 351 -20.12 -13.88 0.96
N LEU A 352 -21.35 -14.07 1.42
CA LEU A 352 -21.69 -14.00 2.83
C LEU A 352 -21.01 -15.12 3.63
N ASP A 353 -20.96 -16.34 3.12
CA ASP A 353 -20.24 -17.43 3.78
C ASP A 353 -18.73 -17.17 3.83
N HIS A 354 -18.15 -16.64 2.76
CA HIS A 354 -16.73 -16.26 2.73
C HIS A 354 -16.42 -15.16 3.75
N LEU A 355 -17.21 -14.08 3.78
CA LEU A 355 -17.11 -13.01 4.77
C LEU A 355 -17.29 -13.52 6.20
N ARG A 356 -18.12 -14.54 6.42
CA ARG A 356 -18.29 -15.18 7.72
C ARG A 356 -17.06 -16.01 8.13
N SER A 357 -16.45 -16.72 7.18
CA SER A 357 -15.27 -17.57 7.43
C SER A 357 -14.00 -16.77 7.80
N THR A 358 -13.89 -15.53 7.33
CA THR A 358 -12.76 -14.63 7.66
C THR A 358 -12.81 -14.06 9.08
N PHE A 359 -13.85 -14.34 9.87
CA PHE A 359 -13.89 -14.03 11.31
C PHE A 359 -13.19 -15.10 12.18
N SER A 360 -12.71 -16.19 11.59
CA SER A 360 -11.94 -17.21 12.31
C SER A 360 -10.51 -16.71 12.59
N PRO A 361 -9.99 -16.88 13.83
CA PRO A 361 -8.66 -16.39 14.25
C PRO A 361 -7.46 -17.01 13.51
N GLU A 362 -7.71 -17.94 12.58
CA GLU A 362 -6.71 -18.71 11.83
C GLU A 362 -6.59 -18.27 10.35
N SER A 363 -7.39 -17.30 9.89
CA SER A 363 -7.39 -16.88 8.48
C SER A 363 -6.24 -15.89 8.17
N THR A 364 -5.51 -16.14 7.07
CA THR A 364 -4.41 -15.29 6.58
C THR A 364 -4.87 -14.10 5.73
N VAL A 365 -6.15 -14.08 5.35
CA VAL A 365 -6.80 -13.00 4.61
C VAL A 365 -7.69 -12.24 5.58
N THR A 366 -7.35 -10.98 5.86
CA THR A 366 -8.17 -10.15 6.76
C THR A 366 -9.54 -9.91 6.12
N TYR A 367 -10.60 -10.13 6.90
CA TYR A 367 -11.99 -9.84 6.56
C TYR A 367 -12.16 -8.49 5.83
N ASP A 368 -11.45 -7.48 6.30
CA ASP A 368 -11.50 -6.12 5.76
C ASP A 368 -11.06 -6.06 4.29
N SER A 369 -10.10 -6.88 3.85
CA SER A 369 -9.58 -6.83 2.48
C SER A 369 -10.62 -7.20 1.42
N VAL A 370 -11.39 -8.27 1.65
CA VAL A 370 -12.44 -8.71 0.70
C VAL A 370 -13.63 -7.78 0.78
N PHE A 371 -14.00 -7.35 1.98
CA PHE A 371 -15.11 -6.42 2.18
C PHE A 371 -14.85 -5.06 1.52
N GLU A 372 -13.65 -4.51 1.67
CA GLU A 372 -13.22 -3.30 0.95
C GLU A 372 -13.13 -3.53 -0.56
N ALA A 373 -12.63 -4.68 -1.02
CA ALA A 373 -12.57 -4.99 -2.45
C ALA A 373 -13.98 -4.97 -3.10
N VAL A 374 -15.00 -5.51 -2.42
CA VAL A 374 -16.39 -5.44 -2.93
C VAL A 374 -16.90 -4.00 -2.92
N LYS A 375 -16.63 -3.23 -1.85
CA LYS A 375 -17.11 -1.84 -1.77
C LYS A 375 -16.51 -0.95 -2.85
N THR A 376 -15.20 -1.06 -3.08
CA THR A 376 -14.42 -0.13 -3.90
C THR A 376 -14.26 -0.55 -5.36
N SER A 377 -14.61 -1.80 -5.72
CA SER A 377 -14.44 -2.28 -7.09
C SER A 377 -15.21 -1.42 -8.12
N PRO A 378 -14.60 -1.03 -9.25
CA PRO A 378 -15.25 -0.25 -10.30
C PRO A 378 -16.55 -0.87 -10.81
N LEU A 379 -16.60 -2.20 -10.90
CA LEU A 379 -17.80 -2.94 -11.25
C LEU A 379 -17.97 -4.14 -10.30
N VAL A 380 -19.13 -4.20 -9.66
CA VAL A 380 -19.55 -5.36 -8.86
C VAL A 380 -20.78 -5.99 -9.49
N ILE A 381 -20.77 -7.31 -9.57
CA ILE A 381 -21.88 -8.13 -10.01
C ILE A 381 -22.26 -9.03 -8.83
N LEU A 382 -23.45 -8.78 -8.27
CA LEU A 382 -24.04 -9.57 -7.20
C LEU A 382 -25.09 -10.49 -7.80
N ASP A 383 -24.79 -11.77 -7.87
CA ASP A 383 -25.66 -12.80 -8.41
C ASP A 383 -26.49 -13.48 -7.32
N ASP A 384 -27.75 -13.79 -7.63
CA ASP A 384 -28.72 -14.49 -6.79
C ASP A 384 -29.00 -13.82 -5.43
N LEU A 385 -29.14 -12.48 -5.43
CA LEU A 385 -29.60 -11.72 -4.26
C LEU A 385 -31.03 -12.12 -3.87
N GLY A 386 -31.26 -12.37 -2.58
CA GLY A 386 -32.54 -12.77 -2.01
C GLY A 386 -32.73 -14.28 -1.87
N THR A 387 -31.71 -15.09 -2.21
CA THR A 387 -31.71 -16.55 -2.02
C THR A 387 -31.02 -16.99 -0.72
N GLU A 388 -30.32 -16.07 -0.05
CA GLU A 388 -29.64 -16.28 1.20
C GLU A 388 -30.60 -16.48 2.40
N ARG A 389 -30.13 -17.18 3.43
CA ARG A 389 -30.86 -17.25 4.71
C ARG A 389 -30.89 -15.84 5.30
N SER A 390 -32.09 -15.27 5.48
CA SER A 390 -32.33 -13.92 5.99
C SER A 390 -31.87 -13.73 7.45
N THR A 391 -30.55 -13.70 7.68
CA THR A 391 -29.97 -13.35 8.98
C THR A 391 -29.81 -11.83 9.07
N PRO A 392 -29.99 -11.22 10.26
CA PRO A 392 -29.74 -9.79 10.45
C PRO A 392 -28.34 -9.35 10.02
N TRP A 393 -27.34 -10.22 10.23
CA TRP A 393 -25.96 -9.99 9.81
C TRP A 393 -25.83 -9.90 8.27
N ALA A 394 -26.45 -10.81 7.53
CA ALA A 394 -26.41 -10.78 6.06
C ALA A 394 -27.03 -9.49 5.51
N GLN A 395 -28.17 -9.08 6.06
CA GLN A 395 -28.86 -7.84 5.69
C GLN A 395 -27.99 -6.61 5.97
N GLU A 396 -27.38 -6.55 7.16
CA GLU A 396 -26.49 -5.46 7.54
C GLU A 396 -25.29 -5.34 6.58
N LYS A 397 -24.65 -6.46 6.23
CA LYS A 397 -23.47 -6.45 5.34
C LYS A 397 -23.82 -6.10 3.90
N LEU A 398 -24.91 -6.64 3.37
CA LEU A 398 -25.41 -6.24 2.05
C LEU A 398 -25.80 -4.76 2.02
N TYR A 399 -26.41 -4.25 3.09
CA TYR A 399 -26.71 -2.82 3.22
C TYR A 399 -25.46 -1.96 3.22
N GLN A 400 -24.42 -2.32 3.97
CA GLN A 400 -23.15 -1.59 4.00
C GLN A 400 -22.51 -1.52 2.60
N ILE A 401 -22.45 -2.65 1.88
CA ILE A 401 -21.89 -2.70 0.52
C ILE A 401 -22.71 -1.83 -0.44
N LEU A 402 -24.01 -2.07 -0.52
CA LEU A 402 -24.89 -1.37 -1.46
C LEU A 402 -25.00 0.13 -1.14
N ASN A 403 -25.04 0.51 0.13
CA ASN A 403 -25.09 1.92 0.54
C ASN A 403 -23.80 2.67 0.19
N TYR A 404 -22.63 2.07 0.42
CA TYR A 404 -21.36 2.67 0.02
C TYR A 404 -21.33 2.91 -1.49
N ARG A 405 -21.67 1.87 -2.27
CA ARG A 405 -21.66 1.94 -3.74
C ARG A 405 -22.69 2.92 -4.30
N TYR A 406 -23.84 3.05 -3.65
CA TYR A 406 -24.87 4.03 -3.99
C TYR A 406 -24.33 5.46 -3.80
N ASN A 407 -23.70 5.74 -2.65
CA ASN A 407 -23.13 7.07 -2.37
C ASN A 407 -21.92 7.40 -3.26
N ALA A 408 -21.11 6.39 -3.59
CA ALA A 408 -19.93 6.53 -4.44
C ALA A 408 -20.23 6.48 -5.95
N LEU A 409 -21.51 6.31 -6.34
CA LEU A 409 -21.95 6.19 -7.74
C LEU A 409 -21.22 5.08 -8.53
N LEU A 410 -20.89 3.97 -7.85
CA LEU A 410 -20.14 2.87 -8.46
C LEU A 410 -21.07 1.90 -9.20
N ALA A 411 -20.64 1.47 -10.39
CA ALA A 411 -21.42 0.63 -11.28
C ALA A 411 -21.72 -0.73 -10.64
N THR A 412 -23.00 -1.12 -10.59
CA THR A 412 -23.41 -2.34 -9.88
C THR A 412 -24.47 -3.10 -10.66
N VAL A 413 -24.22 -4.38 -10.93
CA VAL A 413 -25.23 -5.30 -11.49
C VAL A 413 -25.74 -6.19 -10.38
N VAL A 414 -27.05 -6.31 -10.26
CA VAL A 414 -27.70 -7.17 -9.27
C VAL A 414 -28.67 -8.11 -9.98
N THR A 415 -28.59 -9.40 -9.70
CA THR A 415 -29.64 -10.35 -10.09
C THR A 415 -30.44 -10.73 -8.85
N VAL A 416 -31.77 -10.72 -8.97
CA VAL A 416 -32.67 -11.08 -7.87
C VAL A 416 -33.59 -12.19 -8.33
N ALA A 417 -33.70 -13.23 -7.51
CA ALA A 417 -34.63 -14.32 -7.74
C ALA A 417 -36.06 -13.92 -7.33
N GLY A 418 -37.00 -13.96 -8.28
CA GLY A 418 -38.41 -13.66 -8.01
C GLY A 418 -38.70 -12.16 -7.94
N PHE A 419 -39.43 -11.76 -6.90
CA PHE A 419 -39.88 -10.38 -6.67
C PHE A 419 -39.13 -9.74 -5.49
N LEU A 420 -39.00 -8.41 -5.52
CA LEU A 420 -38.32 -7.63 -4.46
C LEU A 420 -39.02 -7.65 -3.10
N GLU A 421 -40.18 -8.31 -2.98
CA GLU A 421 -40.98 -8.38 -1.75
C GLU A 421 -40.27 -9.10 -0.59
N GLY A 422 -39.27 -9.94 -0.88
CA GLY A 422 -38.43 -10.60 0.14
C GLY A 422 -37.21 -9.80 0.62
N ILE A 423 -36.96 -8.62 0.04
CA ILE A 423 -35.81 -7.78 0.37
C ILE A 423 -36.24 -6.68 1.36
N GLU A 424 -35.40 -6.42 2.37
CA GLU A 424 -35.64 -5.38 3.37
C GLU A 424 -35.92 -4.01 2.70
N GLY A 425 -36.91 -3.26 3.20
CA GLY A 425 -37.38 -2.00 2.61
C GLY A 425 -36.30 -0.95 2.32
N ARG A 426 -35.19 -0.95 3.08
CA ARG A 426 -34.06 -0.03 2.89
C ARG A 426 -33.17 -0.39 1.71
N LEU A 427 -33.03 -1.69 1.42
CA LEU A 427 -32.30 -2.21 0.28
C LEU A 427 -33.12 -2.05 -0.99
N SER A 428 -34.41 -2.39 -0.94
CA SER A 428 -35.33 -2.25 -2.08
C SER A 428 -35.45 -0.80 -2.54
N SER A 429 -35.51 0.16 -1.61
CA SER A 429 -35.55 1.59 -1.96
C SER A 429 -34.33 2.07 -2.76
N ARG A 430 -33.13 1.53 -2.51
CA ARG A 430 -31.92 1.89 -3.29
C ARG A 430 -31.90 1.19 -4.64
N LEU A 431 -32.27 -0.09 -4.67
CA LEU A 431 -32.35 -0.88 -5.91
C LEU A 431 -33.42 -0.36 -6.87
N GLN A 432 -34.45 0.34 -6.38
CA GLN A 432 -35.53 0.91 -7.16
C GLN A 432 -35.39 2.42 -7.40
N ASP A 433 -34.30 3.06 -7.00
CA ASP A 433 -34.11 4.50 -7.23
C ASP A 433 -34.04 4.77 -8.75
N PRO A 434 -35.03 5.43 -9.36
CA PRO A 434 -35.08 5.63 -10.81
C PRO A 434 -33.98 6.55 -11.34
N LYS A 435 -33.29 7.30 -10.46
CA LYS A 435 -32.16 8.15 -10.86
C LYS A 435 -30.89 7.36 -11.11
N LEU A 436 -30.75 6.20 -10.46
CA LEU A 436 -29.50 5.45 -10.41
C LEU A 436 -29.66 3.99 -10.78
N SER A 437 -30.88 3.44 -10.82
CA SER A 437 -31.11 2.02 -11.09
C SER A 437 -32.03 1.82 -12.29
N ASN A 438 -31.55 1.04 -13.25
CA ASN A 438 -32.36 0.51 -14.33
C ASN A 438 -32.82 -0.90 -13.97
N VAL A 439 -34.11 -1.05 -13.69
CA VAL A 439 -34.71 -2.32 -13.27
C VAL A 439 -35.38 -2.99 -14.47
N ILE A 440 -34.88 -4.17 -14.85
CA ILE A 440 -35.41 -4.96 -15.96
C ILE A 440 -36.03 -6.26 -15.46
N PHE A 441 -37.31 -6.44 -15.75
CA PHE A 441 -38.04 -7.67 -15.46
C PHE A 441 -37.96 -8.63 -16.65
N ILE A 442 -37.47 -9.85 -16.41
CA ILE A 442 -37.45 -10.95 -17.37
C ILE A 442 -38.65 -11.85 -17.06
N HIS A 443 -39.64 -11.80 -17.95
CA HIS A 443 -40.89 -12.57 -17.83
C HIS A 443 -40.79 -13.97 -18.44
N ALA A 444 -39.65 -14.32 -19.04
CA ALA A 444 -39.45 -15.62 -19.67
C ALA A 444 -39.47 -16.78 -18.65
N PRO A 445 -40.03 -17.94 -19.04
CA PRO A 445 -40.02 -19.15 -18.22
C PRO A 445 -38.60 -19.72 -18.01
N ASP A 446 -38.45 -20.64 -17.05
CA ASP A 446 -37.18 -21.33 -16.80
C ASP A 446 -36.72 -22.08 -18.07
N TYR A 447 -35.47 -21.82 -18.48
CA TYR A 447 -34.83 -22.44 -19.64
C TYR A 447 -34.49 -23.92 -19.41
N ARG A 448 -34.28 -24.34 -18.15
CA ARG A 448 -33.82 -25.70 -17.79
C ARG A 448 -34.92 -26.75 -17.77
N SER A 449 -36.17 -26.32 -17.63
CA SER A 449 -37.33 -27.21 -17.53
C SER A 449 -37.96 -27.57 -18.88
N GLN A 450 -37.38 -27.09 -19.99
CA GLN A 450 -37.99 -27.19 -21.31
C GLN A 450 -37.23 -28.08 -22.28
N THR A 451 -37.96 -29.00 -22.92
CA THR A 451 -37.46 -29.80 -24.05
C THR A 451 -37.28 -28.91 -25.27
N ARG A 452 -36.10 -29.03 -25.90
CA ARG A 452 -35.76 -28.35 -27.17
C ARG A 452 -36.84 -28.72 -28.21
N PRO A 453 -37.53 -27.76 -28.84
CA PRO A 453 -38.43 -28.10 -29.94
C PRO A 453 -37.61 -28.74 -31.07
N PRO A 454 -38.17 -29.71 -31.81
CA PRO A 454 -37.49 -30.29 -32.97
C PRO A 454 -37.10 -29.15 -33.92
N GLU A 455 -35.84 -29.14 -34.38
CA GLU A 455 -35.38 -28.17 -35.37
C GLU A 455 -36.32 -28.20 -36.58
N ASP A 456 -36.87 -27.05 -36.94
CA ASP A 456 -37.60 -26.88 -38.19
C ASP A 456 -36.67 -27.32 -39.34
N PRO A 457 -37.09 -28.24 -40.23
CA PRO A 457 -36.22 -28.76 -41.27
C PRO A 457 -35.74 -27.60 -42.14
N ARG A 458 -34.42 -27.39 -42.12
CA ARG A 458 -33.75 -26.38 -42.95
C ARG A 458 -34.27 -26.49 -44.39
N PRO A 459 -34.66 -25.38 -45.05
CA PRO A 459 -35.07 -25.43 -46.45
C PRO A 459 -33.94 -26.03 -47.28
N PRO A 460 -34.24 -26.92 -48.24
CA PRO A 460 -33.22 -27.64 -48.99
C PRO A 460 -32.30 -26.64 -49.70
N ARG A 461 -30.99 -26.80 -49.48
CA ARG A 461 -29.94 -26.06 -50.20
C ARG A 461 -30.21 -26.18 -51.70
N GLN A 462 -30.57 -25.06 -52.35
CA GLN A 462 -30.61 -25.00 -53.80
C GLN A 462 -29.23 -25.35 -54.34
N SER A 463 -29.14 -26.48 -55.04
CA SER A 463 -27.97 -26.89 -55.78
C SER A 463 -27.71 -25.86 -56.88
N ARG A 464 -26.55 -25.18 -56.79
CA ARG A 464 -26.03 -24.38 -57.90
C ARG A 464 -25.84 -25.32 -59.10
N ARG A 465 -26.63 -25.11 -60.16
CA ARG A 465 -26.37 -25.73 -61.47
C ARG A 465 -25.08 -25.16 -62.05
N PRO A 466 -24.18 -25.98 -62.60
CA PRO A 466 -23.03 -25.48 -63.34
C PRO A 466 -23.49 -25.02 -64.73
N ARG A 467 -23.04 -23.83 -65.14
CA ARG A 467 -22.87 -23.44 -66.53
C ARG A 467 -21.52 -22.77 -66.68
#